data_AF-A0A967YYM8-F1
#
_entry.id   AF-A0A967YYM8-F1
#
_cell.length_a   1.000
_cell.length_b   1.000
_cell.length_c   1.000
_cell.angle_alpha   90.00
_cell.angle_beta   90.00
_cell.angle_gamma   90.00
#
_symmetry.space_group_name_H-M   'P 1'
#
loop_
_entity.id
_entity.type
_entity.pdbx_description
1 polymer ?
#
loop_
_entity_poly.entity_id
_entity_poly.type
_entity_poly.pdbx_seq_one_letter_code
_entity_poly.pdbx_strand_id
1 'polypeptide(L)' 'MKLLEKPVKFISDVNQEMSKVNWPTYDDLKSSTVIVIVISIFFALYVFVSDRILQNIIQLIF' A
#
# COMPACT_ATOMS: atom_id res chain seq x y z
N MET A 1 -15.75 -3.26 -39.40
CA MET A 1 -14.54 -4.03 -39.01
C MET A 1 -13.34 -3.17 -38.57
N LYS A 2 -13.29 -1.84 -38.83
CA LYS A 2 -12.21 -0.93 -38.39
C LYS A 2 -12.26 -0.48 -36.90
N LEU A 3 -13.34 -0.79 -36.18
CA LEU A 3 -13.54 -0.33 -34.79
C LEU A 3 -12.89 -1.25 -33.75
N LEU A 4 -12.66 -2.53 -34.10
CA LEU A 4 -12.07 -3.53 -33.20
C LEU A 4 -10.53 -3.55 -33.28
N GLU A 5 -9.94 -2.97 -34.32
CA GLU A 5 -8.47 -2.94 -34.52
C GLU A 5 -7.77 -2.03 -33.51
N LYS A 6 -8.40 -0.91 -33.13
CA LYS A 6 -7.86 0.06 -32.17
C LYS A 6 -7.67 -0.51 -30.75
N PRO A 7 -8.68 -1.13 -30.11
CA PRO A 7 -8.52 -1.70 -28.76
C PRO A 7 -7.58 -2.92 -28.74
N VAL A 8 -7.57 -3.75 -29.78
CA VAL A 8 -6.65 -4.89 -29.87
C VAL A 8 -5.20 -4.41 -29.98
N LYS A 9 -4.93 -3.39 -30.79
CA LYS A 9 -3.62 -2.77 -30.88
C LYS A 9 -3.19 -2.13 -29.55
N PHE A 10 -4.10 -1.42 -28.88
CA PHE A 10 -3.84 -0.83 -27.57
C PHE A 10 -3.44 -1.86 -26.50
N ILE A 11 -4.12 -3.02 -26.42
CA ILE A 11 -3.74 -4.09 -25.47
C ILE A 11 -2.37 -4.68 -25.83
N SER A 12 -2.08 -4.85 -27.12
CA SER A 12 -0.77 -5.29 -27.59
C SER A 12 0.34 -4.32 -27.19
N ASP A 13 0.10 -3.01 -27.35
CA ASP A 13 1.05 -1.96 -27.01
C ASP A 13 1.27 -1.89 -25.49
N VAL A 14 0.20 -2.00 -24.68
CA VAL A 14 0.28 -2.06 -23.20
C VAL A 14 1.09 -3.27 -22.75
N ASN A 15 0.88 -4.45 -23.33
CA ASN A 15 1.68 -5.62 -22.99
C ASN A 15 3.17 -5.45 -23.31
N GLN A 16 3.50 -4.77 -24.42
CA GLN A 16 4.88 -4.42 -24.75
C GLN A 16 5.49 -3.46 -23.72
N GLU A 17 4.74 -2.46 -23.25
CA GLU A 17 5.23 -1.56 -22.19
C GLU A 17 5.36 -2.26 -20.84
N MET A 18 4.41 -3.12 -20.48
CA MET A 18 4.43 -3.92 -19.25
C MET A 18 5.64 -4.87 -19.21
N SER A 19 6.12 -5.35 -20.36
CA SER A 19 7.34 -6.16 -20.45
C SER A 19 8.64 -5.38 -20.18
N LYS A 20 8.61 -4.04 -20.27
CA LYS A 20 9.72 -3.15 -19.94
C LYS A 20 9.71 -2.73 -18.46
N VAL A 21 8.68 -3.10 -17.71
CA VAL A 21 8.59 -2.81 -16.28
C VAL A 21 9.51 -3.77 -15.52
N ASN A 22 10.45 -3.20 -14.77
CA ASN A 22 11.30 -3.97 -13.87
C ASN A 22 10.49 -4.34 -12.62
N TRP A 23 9.92 -5.54 -12.61
CA TRP A 23 9.26 -6.07 -11.44
C TRP A 23 10.27 -6.32 -10.31
N PRO A 24 9.96 -5.90 -9.08
CA PRO A 24 10.86 -6.10 -7.94
C PRO A 24 10.99 -7.60 -7.62
N THR A 25 12.14 -7.98 -7.08
CA THR A 25 12.40 -9.37 -6.70
C THR A 25 11.60 -9.73 -5.45
N TYR A 26 11.28 -11.01 -5.23
CA TYR A 26 10.57 -11.48 -4.04
C TYR A 26 11.17 -10.96 -2.71
N ASP A 27 12.49 -10.78 -2.65
CA ASP A 27 13.17 -10.26 -1.47
C ASP A 27 12.92 -8.75 -1.25
N ASP A 28 12.82 -7.97 -2.32
CA ASP A 28 12.48 -6.54 -2.26
C ASP A 28 11.03 -6.33 -1.77
N LEU A 29 10.11 -7.21 -2.22
CA LEU A 29 8.72 -7.20 -1.74
C LEU A 29 8.65 -7.53 -0.24
N LYS A 30 9.40 -8.53 0.22
CA LYS A 30 9.46 -8.89 1.64
C LYS A 30 10.04 -7.76 2.47
N SER A 31 11.15 -7.17 2.03
CA SER A 31 11.78 -6.04 2.72
C SER A 31 10.80 -4.86 2.87
N SER A 32 10.13 -4.50 1.77
CA SER A 32 9.12 -3.43 1.76
C SER A 32 7.94 -3.75 2.68
N THR A 33 7.45 -4.99 2.68
CA THR A 33 6.32 -5.42 3.52
C THR A 33 6.69 -5.43 5.01
N VAL A 34 7.91 -5.86 5.36
CA VAL A 34 8.40 -5.87 6.74
C VAL A 34 8.45 -4.45 7.30
N ILE A 35 8.92 -3.48 6.51
CA ILE A 35 8.94 -2.07 6.90
C ILE A 35 7.52 -1.57 7.19
N VAL A 36 6.56 -1.88 6.32
CA VAL A 36 5.16 -1.49 6.51
C VAL A 36 4.59 -2.10 7.79
N ILE A 37 4.83 -3.40 8.06
CA ILE A 37 4.38 -4.07 9.28
C ILE A 37 4.92 -3.38 10.53
N VAL A 38 6.21 -3.05 10.56
CA VAL A 38 6.84 -2.37 11.71
C VAL A 38 6.20 -1.00 11.94
N ILE A 39 6.01 -0.22 10.88
CA ILE A 39 5.40 1.12 10.97
C ILE A 39 3.95 1.02 11.43
N SER A 40 3.17 0.06 10.91
CA SER A 40 1.79 -0.17 11.32
C SER A 40 1.67 -0.53 12.80
N ILE A 41 2.57 -1.40 13.32
CA ILE A 41 2.61 -1.75 14.75
C ILE A 41 2.97 -0.53 15.60
N PHE A 42 3.94 0.28 15.16
CA PHE A 42 4.31 1.51 15.85
C PHE A 42 3.12 2.48 15.97
N PHE A 43 2.38 2.71 14.87
CA PHE A 43 1.19 3.56 14.90
C PHE A 43 0.07 2.97 15.76
N ALA A 44 -0.13 1.64 15.73
CA ALA A 44 -1.12 0.99 16.59
C ALA A 44 -0.81 1.22 18.08
N LEU A 45 0.45 1.09 18.49
CA LEU A 45 0.87 1.38 19.86
C LEU A 45 0.72 2.86 20.21
N TYR A 46 1.11 3.76 19.30
CA TYR A 46 0.96 5.19 19.49
C TYR A 46 -0.50 5.58 19.74
N VAL A 47 -1.42 5.16 18.85
CA VAL A 47 -2.85 5.44 18.99
C VAL A 47 -3.40 4.83 20.28
N PHE A 48 -3.03 3.59 20.62
CA PHE A 48 -3.45 2.96 21.87
C PHE A 48 -3.03 3.78 23.11
N VAL A 49 -1.80 4.29 23.14
CA VAL A 49 -1.34 5.16 24.24
C VAL A 49 -2.09 6.48 24.25
N SER A 50 -2.29 7.11 23.09
CA SER A 50 -3.07 8.34 22.97
C SER A 50 -4.49 8.18 23.48
N ASP A 51 -5.17 7.09 23.11
CA ASP A 51 -6.53 6.79 23.55
C ASP A 51 -6.58 6.61 25.08
N ARG A 52 -5.61 5.91 25.67
CA ARG A 52 -5.52 5.74 27.12
C ARG A 52 -5.31 7.06 27.86
N ILE A 53 -4.45 7.93 27.33
CA ILE A 53 -4.22 9.26 27.90
C ILE A 53 -5.51 10.08 27.85
N LEU A 54 -6.19 10.11 26.70
CA LEU A 54 -7.43 10.85 26.53
C LEU A 54 -8.54 10.31 27.46
N GLN A 55 -8.70 8.99 27.57
CA GLN A 55 -9.66 8.37 28.48
C GLN A 55 -9.39 8.76 29.94
N ASN A 56 -8.13 8.71 30.38
CA ASN A 56 -7.76 9.09 31.74
C ASN A 56 -8.01 10.59 32.02
N ILE A 57 -7.73 11.47 31.05
CA ILE A 57 -7.99 12.90 31.18
C ILE A 57 -9.51 13.16 31.26
N ILE A 58 -10.30 12.50 30.43
CA ILE A 58 -11.77 12.65 30.46
C ILE A 58 -12.33 12.19 31.80
N GLN A 59 -11.87 11.06 32.35
CA GLN A 59 -12.27 10.56 33.67
C GLN A 59 -11.82 11.43 34.86
N LEU A 60 -10.77 12.24 34.68
CA LEU A 60 -10.32 13.19 35.70
C LEU A 60 -11.15 14.49 35.69
N ILE A 61 -11.70 14.86 34.53
CA ILE A 61 -12.46 16.10 34.34
C ILE A 61 -13.96 15.90 34.61
N PHE A 62 -14.52 14.74 34.25
CA PHE A 62 -15.91 14.36 34.50
C PHE A 62 -16.01 13.35 35.64
#